data_AF-A0A2S2PCC2-F1
#
_entry.id   AF-A0A2S2PCC2-F1
#
_cell.length_a   1.000
_cell.length_b   1.000
_cell.length_c   1.000
_cell.angle_alpha   90.00
_cell.angle_beta   90.00
_cell.angle_gamma   90.00
#
_symmetry.space_group_name_H-M   'P 1'
#
loop_
_entity.id
_entity.type
_entity.pdbx_description
1 polymer ?
#
loop_
_entity_poly.entity_id
_entity_poly.type
_entity_poly.pdbx_seq_one_letter_code
_entity_poly.pdbx_strand_id
1 'polypeptide(L)'
;KTRNKRRIYPSINSRRRTKRSFKNQTQVEHHLGRSPLLDIPNFDPVKSVFLDSMHLLYLGVMKWILQQLIGANKRVNRKCKLSRRNIRHLNLKLKLLGRFVPKEFQRKKFDFDEFSHWKATQFRFFLLYCG
;
A
#
# COMPACT_ATOMS: atom_id res chain seq x y z
N LYS A 1 -15.48 -6.60 1.07
CA LYS A 1 -16.64 -6.29 0.19
C LYS A 1 -16.63 -4.79 -0.13
N THR A 2 -17.23 -4.35 -1.25
CA THR A 2 -17.38 -2.90 -1.54
C THR A 2 -18.85 -2.53 -1.41
N ARG A 3 -19.17 -1.50 -0.61
CA ARG A 3 -20.53 -0.93 -0.48
C ARG A 3 -20.45 0.59 -0.64
N ASN A 4 -21.31 1.19 -1.46
CA ASN A 4 -21.30 2.63 -1.75
C ASN A 4 -19.91 3.15 -2.15
N LYS A 5 -19.20 2.41 -3.02
CA LYS A 5 -17.81 2.69 -3.46
C LYS A 5 -16.76 2.73 -2.34
N ARG A 6 -17.07 2.23 -1.14
CA ARG A 6 -16.14 2.11 -0.01
C ARG A 6 -15.83 0.64 0.27
N ARG A 7 -14.57 0.35 0.58
CA ARG A 7 -14.18 -0.98 1.06
C ARG A 7 -14.69 -1.14 2.48
N ILE A 8 -15.46 -2.20 2.71
CA ILE A 8 -15.99 -2.56 4.03
C ILE A 8 -15.50 -3.96 4.41
N TYR A 9 -15.26 -4.14 5.70
CA TYR A 9 -14.90 -5.40 6.35
C TYR A 9 -16.11 -5.83 7.20
N PRO A 10 -17.06 -6.59 6.61
CA PRO A 10 -18.34 -6.90 7.26
C PRO A 10 -18.22 -7.90 8.41
N SER A 11 -17.11 -8.62 8.50
CA SER A 11 -16.78 -9.48 9.63
C SER A 11 -15.34 -9.23 10.07
N ILE A 12 -15.15 -9.18 11.39
CA ILE A 12 -13.84 -9.19 12.03
C ILE A 12 -13.36 -10.64 12.26
N ASN A 13 -14.31 -11.54 12.49
CA ASN A 13 -14.06 -12.96 12.69
C ASN A 13 -14.18 -13.67 11.34
N SER A 14 -13.03 -13.98 10.75
CA SER A 14 -12.92 -14.77 9.53
C SER A 14 -12.26 -16.11 9.83
N ARG A 15 -12.71 -17.17 9.15
CA ARG A 15 -12.07 -18.48 9.29
C ARG A 15 -10.63 -18.38 8.80
N ARG A 16 -9.70 -18.92 9.59
CA ARG A 16 -8.27 -18.97 9.23
C ARG A 16 -8.10 -19.77 7.93
N ARG A 17 -7.30 -19.26 7.00
CA ARG A 17 -6.93 -19.97 5.77
C ARG A 17 -6.10 -21.20 6.10
N THR A 18 -6.27 -22.25 5.32
CA THR A 18 -5.50 -23.50 5.43
C THR A 18 -4.96 -23.89 4.05
N LYS A 19 -3.90 -24.72 4.02
CA LYS A 19 -3.40 -25.29 2.75
C LYS A 19 -4.51 -25.99 1.96
N ARG A 20 -5.40 -26.72 2.64
CA ARG A 20 -6.56 -27.39 2.02
C ARG A 20 -7.54 -26.39 1.42
N SER A 21 -7.92 -25.35 2.16
CA SER A 21 -8.87 -24.34 1.64
C SER A 21 -8.30 -23.59 0.44
N PHE A 22 -6.99 -23.31 0.43
CA PHE A 22 -6.30 -22.69 -0.71
C PHE A 22 -6.23 -23.63 -1.93
N LYS A 23 -5.88 -24.91 -1.74
CA LYS A 23 -5.86 -25.92 -2.81
C LYS A 23 -7.23 -26.09 -3.46
N ASN A 24 -8.27 -26.14 -2.63
CA ASN A 24 -9.66 -26.28 -3.07
C ASN A 24 -10.26 -24.96 -3.58
N GLN A 25 -9.48 -23.86 -3.56
CA GLN A 25 -9.89 -22.52 -3.98
C GLN A 25 -11.23 -22.07 -3.39
N THR A 26 -11.48 -22.39 -2.11
CA THR A 26 -12.79 -22.15 -1.46
C THR A 26 -13.16 -20.67 -1.39
N GLN A 27 -12.18 -19.76 -1.58
CA GLN A 27 -12.38 -18.32 -1.63
C GLN A 27 -12.18 -17.80 -3.05
N VAL A 28 -13.15 -18.07 -3.93
CA VAL A 28 -13.04 -17.83 -5.37
C VAL A 28 -12.59 -16.40 -5.70
N GLU A 29 -13.02 -15.41 -4.92
CA GLU A 29 -12.64 -13.99 -5.08
C GLU A 29 -11.14 -13.69 -4.87
N HIS A 30 -10.38 -14.64 -4.31
CA HIS A 30 -8.96 -14.53 -4.00
C HIS A 30 -8.09 -15.44 -4.89
N HIS A 31 -8.68 -16.15 -5.86
CA HIS A 31 -7.97 -17.02 -6.78
C HIS A 31 -8.18 -16.56 -8.23
N LEU A 32 -7.11 -16.51 -9.00
CA LEU A 32 -7.17 -16.31 -10.46
C LEU A 32 -7.10 -17.63 -11.23
N GLY A 33 -6.86 -18.74 -10.53
CA GLY A 33 -6.59 -20.06 -11.07
C GLY A 33 -5.70 -20.86 -10.14
N ARG A 34 -5.33 -22.08 -10.55
CA ARG A 34 -4.39 -22.93 -9.80
C ARG A 34 -2.99 -22.33 -9.87
N SER A 35 -2.39 -22.04 -8.72
CA SER A 35 -1.02 -21.54 -8.66
C SER A 35 -0.02 -22.67 -8.93
N PRO A 36 0.97 -22.48 -9.83
CA PRO A 36 2.08 -23.43 -10.03
C PRO A 36 2.91 -23.66 -8.77
N LEU A 37 2.89 -22.73 -7.82
CA LEU A 37 3.61 -22.89 -6.54
C LEU A 37 3.09 -24.08 -5.72
N LEU A 38 1.88 -24.58 -6.01
CA LEU A 38 1.34 -25.77 -5.36
C LEU A 38 2.06 -27.07 -5.76
N ASP A 39 2.83 -27.06 -6.85
CA ASP A 39 3.62 -28.20 -7.32
C ASP A 39 4.95 -28.34 -6.58
N ILE A 40 5.37 -27.30 -5.84
CA ILE A 40 6.61 -27.33 -5.06
C ILE A 40 6.44 -28.26 -3.85
N PRO A 41 7.29 -29.30 -3.69
CA PRO A 41 7.23 -30.20 -2.54
C PRO A 41 7.35 -29.42 -1.22
N ASN A 42 6.57 -29.83 -0.22
CA ASN A 42 6.53 -29.25 1.12
C ASN A 42 6.16 -27.75 1.21
N PHE A 43 5.81 -27.09 0.10
CA PHE A 43 5.35 -25.71 0.13
C PHE A 43 3.93 -25.60 0.73
N ASP A 44 3.74 -24.68 1.67
CA ASP A 44 2.42 -24.32 2.20
C ASP A 44 2.12 -22.86 1.82
N PRO A 45 1.21 -22.57 0.88
CA PRO A 45 0.94 -21.21 0.43
C PRO A 45 0.43 -20.29 1.55
N VAL A 46 -0.08 -20.83 2.65
CA VAL A 46 -0.55 -20.05 3.80
C VAL A 46 0.56 -19.72 4.79
N LYS A 47 1.57 -20.60 4.93
CA LYS A 47 2.63 -20.47 5.94
C LYS A 47 3.99 -20.07 5.36
N SER A 48 4.28 -20.49 4.13
CA SER A 48 5.56 -20.31 3.46
C SER A 48 5.69 -18.95 2.77
N VAL A 49 4.58 -18.21 2.59
CA VAL A 49 4.60 -16.86 2.03
C VAL A 49 4.69 -15.83 3.14
N PHE A 50 5.79 -15.10 3.20
CA PHE A 50 5.97 -14.03 4.17
C PHE A 50 5.15 -12.81 3.79
N LEU A 51 4.46 -12.25 4.79
CA LEU A 51 3.80 -10.97 4.68
C LEU A 51 4.82 -9.87 4.93
N ASP A 52 5.25 -9.18 3.88
CA ASP A 52 6.26 -8.13 4.00
C ASP A 52 5.63 -6.73 4.17
N SER A 53 6.31 -5.88 4.93
CA SER A 53 5.89 -4.51 5.19
C SER A 53 5.90 -3.63 3.93
N MET A 54 6.70 -3.98 2.92
CA MET A 54 6.81 -3.22 1.68
C MET A 54 5.48 -3.19 0.94
N HIS A 55 4.86 -4.35 0.74
CA HIS A 55 3.57 -4.46 0.08
C HIS A 55 2.41 -4.05 0.98
N LEU A 56 2.43 -4.42 2.26
CA LEU A 56 1.31 -4.17 3.16
C LEU A 56 1.24 -2.71 3.63
N LEU A 57 2.33 -2.18 4.18
CA LEU A 57 2.33 -0.86 4.79
C LEU A 57 2.68 0.23 3.79
N TYR A 58 3.77 0.08 3.04
CA TYR A 58 4.30 1.19 2.25
C TYR A 58 3.55 1.37 0.92
N LEU A 59 3.54 0.34 0.08
CA LEU A 59 2.80 0.35 -1.20
C LEU A 59 1.30 0.17 -1.03
N GLY A 60 0.88 -0.43 0.09
CA GLY A 60 -0.53 -0.63 0.44
C GLY A 60 -1.11 0.59 1.14
N VAL A 61 -0.96 0.65 2.47
CA VAL A 61 -1.63 1.64 3.32
C VAL A 61 -1.12 3.07 3.09
N MET A 62 0.18 3.31 3.18
CA MET A 62 0.74 4.67 3.11
C MET A 62 0.50 5.32 1.75
N LYS A 63 0.75 4.58 0.66
CA LYS A 63 0.42 5.02 -0.70
C LYS A 63 -1.06 5.38 -0.82
N TRP A 64 -1.95 4.55 -0.29
CA TRP A 64 -3.40 4.83 -0.32
C TRP A 64 -3.75 6.11 0.44
N ILE A 65 -3.22 6.31 1.66
CA ILE A 65 -3.45 7.51 2.47
C ILE A 65 -3.02 8.76 1.70
N LEU A 66 -1.78 8.80 1.18
CA LEU A 66 -1.29 9.95 0.43
C LEU A 66 -2.13 10.23 -0.81
N GLN A 67 -2.52 9.19 -1.56
CA GLN A 67 -3.42 9.36 -2.71
C GLN A 67 -4.74 10.04 -2.34
N GLN A 68 -5.30 9.73 -1.17
CA GLN A 68 -6.51 10.39 -0.67
C GLN A 68 -6.23 11.86 -0.29
N LEU A 69 -5.13 12.12 0.43
CA LEU A 69 -4.78 13.46 0.90
C LEU A 69 -4.46 14.43 -0.25
N ILE A 70 -3.65 14.00 -1.22
CA ILE A 70 -3.22 14.88 -2.33
C ILE A 70 -4.23 14.91 -3.49
N GLY A 71 -5.16 13.96 -3.51
CA GLY A 71 -6.17 13.89 -4.54
C GLY A 71 -5.69 13.30 -5.87
N ALA A 72 -4.71 12.39 -5.85
CA ALA A 72 -4.10 11.82 -7.05
C ALA A 72 -4.97 10.76 -7.77
N ASN A 73 -6.06 10.30 -7.16
CA ASN A 73 -6.94 9.27 -7.72
C ASN A 73 -8.33 9.83 -8.05
N LYS A 74 -8.98 9.33 -9.10
CA LYS A 74 -10.38 9.69 -9.45
C LYS A 74 -11.39 9.35 -8.35
N ARG A 75 -11.07 8.40 -7.46
CA ARG A 75 -11.93 7.95 -6.33
C ARG A 75 -11.55 8.57 -4.99
N VAL A 76 -11.09 9.82 -4.96
CA VAL A 76 -10.68 10.50 -3.73
C VAL A 76 -11.88 10.87 -2.86
N ASN A 77 -11.78 10.60 -1.57
CA ASN A 77 -12.69 11.17 -0.59
C ASN A 77 -12.41 12.68 -0.43
N ARG A 78 -13.24 13.52 -1.07
CA ARG A 78 -13.08 14.98 -1.04
C ARG A 78 -13.05 15.58 0.36
N LYS A 79 -13.65 14.92 1.37
CA LYS A 79 -13.62 15.39 2.77
C LYS A 79 -12.24 15.28 3.41
N CYS A 80 -11.41 14.34 2.95
CA CYS A 80 -10.07 14.11 3.48
C CYS A 80 -8.98 14.78 2.62
N LYS A 81 -9.33 15.28 1.42
CA LYS A 81 -8.37 15.89 0.51
C LYS A 81 -7.90 17.23 1.08
N LEU A 82 -6.58 17.41 1.13
CA LEU A 82 -5.96 18.67 1.49
C LEU A 82 -6.27 19.76 0.45
N SER A 83 -6.33 21.02 0.91
CA SER A 83 -6.47 22.16 0.01
C SER A 83 -5.26 22.24 -0.94
N ARG A 84 -5.44 22.82 -2.14
CA ARG A 84 -4.33 23.01 -3.10
C ARG A 84 -3.16 23.78 -2.49
N ARG A 85 -3.46 24.78 -1.64
CA ARG A 85 -2.46 25.55 -0.89
C ARG A 85 -1.66 24.66 0.06
N ASN A 86 -2.33 23.80 0.83
CA ASN A 86 -1.67 22.91 1.77
C ASN A 86 -0.84 21.83 1.07
N ILE A 87 -1.33 21.29 -0.06
CA ILE A 87 -0.55 20.34 -0.88
C ILE A 87 0.71 21.01 -1.41
N ARG A 88 0.61 22.23 -1.95
CA ARG A 88 1.77 22.98 -2.44
C ARG A 88 2.77 23.26 -1.31
N HIS A 89 2.28 23.67 -0.14
CA HIS A 89 3.11 23.91 1.04
C HIS A 89 3.85 22.65 1.50
N LEU A 90 3.13 21.52 1.57
CA LEU A 90 3.73 20.23 1.93
C LEU A 90 4.77 19.78 0.89
N ASN A 91 4.48 19.93 -0.40
CA ASN A 91 5.43 19.59 -1.47
C ASN A 91 6.72 20.41 -1.37
N LEU A 92 6.61 21.72 -1.10
CA LEU A 92 7.79 22.59 -0.90
C LEU A 92 8.61 22.15 0.32
N LYS A 93 7.95 21.82 1.43
CA LYS A 93 8.64 21.30 2.63
C LYS A 93 9.36 19.98 2.36
N LEU A 94 8.74 19.05 1.63
CA LEU A 94 9.37 17.76 1.28
C LEU A 94 10.59 17.96 0.38
N LYS A 95 10.52 18.86 -0.60
CA LYS A 95 11.65 19.21 -1.46
C LYS A 95 12.81 19.80 -0.66
N LEU A 96 12.53 20.65 0.34
CA LEU A 96 13.55 21.19 1.24
C LEU A 96 14.14 20.10 2.14
N LEU A 97 13.28 19.25 2.73
CA LEU A 97 13.68 18.13 3.58
C LEU A 97 14.67 17.22 2.86
N GLY A 98 14.45 16.93 1.58
CA GLY A 98 15.33 16.11 0.74
C GLY A 98 16.82 16.51 0.80
N ARG A 99 17.12 17.80 1.03
CA ARG A 99 18.49 18.31 1.18
C ARG A 99 19.17 17.88 2.48
N PHE A 100 18.38 17.65 3.53
CA PHE A 100 18.85 17.25 4.85
C PHE A 100 18.82 15.73 5.07
N VAL A 101 18.38 14.96 4.06
CA VAL A 101 18.34 13.50 4.16
C VAL A 101 19.74 12.91 3.93
N PRO A 102 20.26 12.07 4.86
CA PRO A 102 21.56 11.41 4.73
C PRO A 102 21.73 10.59 3.44
N LYS A 103 22.97 10.39 2.99
CA LYS A 103 23.30 9.69 1.72
C LYS A 103 22.92 8.21 1.70
N GLU A 104 22.77 7.62 2.88
CA GLU A 104 22.41 6.22 3.13
C GLU A 104 20.95 5.95 2.76
N PHE A 105 20.10 6.99 2.69
CA PHE A 105 18.73 6.85 2.24
C PHE A 105 18.63 6.80 0.72
N GLN A 106 17.97 5.75 0.23
CA GLN A 106 17.71 5.56 -1.20
C GLN A 106 16.64 6.52 -1.72
N ARG A 107 16.82 7.01 -2.96
CA ARG A 107 15.85 7.82 -3.73
C ARG A 107 15.36 9.09 -2.99
N LYS A 108 16.26 10.07 -2.86
CA LYS A 108 16.03 11.38 -2.18
C LYS A 108 15.10 12.36 -2.90
N LYS A 109 14.35 11.91 -3.91
CA LYS A 109 13.36 12.75 -4.60
C LYS A 109 12.02 12.59 -3.88
N PHE A 110 11.73 13.56 -3.03
CA PHE A 110 10.49 13.67 -2.26
C PHE A 110 9.70 14.87 -2.76
N ASP A 111 8.97 14.65 -3.83
CA ASP A 111 8.00 15.61 -4.35
C ASP A 111 6.73 14.89 -4.77
N PHE A 112 5.61 15.60 -4.70
CA PHE A 112 4.32 15.08 -5.14
C PHE A 112 4.08 15.23 -6.64
N ASP A 113 4.96 15.95 -7.35
CA ASP A 113 4.82 16.16 -8.79
C ASP A 113 5.08 14.82 -9.53
N GLU A 114 6.05 14.03 -9.05
CA GLU A 114 6.34 12.68 -9.54
C GLU A 114 5.78 11.57 -8.63
N PHE A 115 4.72 11.84 -7.86
CA PHE A 115 4.14 10.89 -6.89
C PHE A 115 3.80 9.51 -7.49
N SER A 116 3.40 9.45 -8.77
CA SER A 116 3.11 8.19 -9.48
C SER A 116 4.33 7.27 -9.59
N HIS A 117 5.55 7.83 -9.58
CA HIS A 117 6.80 7.10 -9.71
C HIS A 117 7.40 6.69 -8.36
N TRP A 118 6.80 7.11 -7.24
CA TRP A 118 7.28 6.73 -5.92
C TRP A 118 7.28 5.20 -5.73
N LYS A 119 8.38 4.71 -5.17
CA LYS A 119 8.59 3.32 -4.78
C LYS A 119 8.41 3.18 -3.27
N ALA A 120 8.40 1.94 -2.80
CA ALA A 120 8.17 1.62 -1.40
C ALA A 120 9.12 2.34 -0.44
N THR A 121 10.38 2.59 -0.84
CA THR A 121 11.37 3.30 -0.03
C THR A 121 10.96 4.74 0.27
N GLN A 122 10.33 5.43 -0.68
CA GLN A 122 9.83 6.79 -0.47
C GLN A 122 8.59 6.82 0.42
N PHE A 123 7.67 5.87 0.24
CA PHE A 123 6.53 5.72 1.14
C PHE A 123 6.95 5.34 2.57
N ARG A 124 7.96 4.47 2.71
CA ARG A 124 8.57 4.14 4.00
C ARG A 124 9.19 5.38 4.63
N PHE A 125 9.95 6.15 3.85
CA PHE A 125 10.58 7.37 4.34
C PHE A 125 9.54 8.36 4.85
N PHE A 126 8.50 8.60 4.05
CA PHE A 126 7.40 9.49 4.43
C PHE A 126 6.73 9.05 5.74
N LEU A 127 6.35 7.77 5.83
CA LEU A 127 5.68 7.21 7.00
C LEU A 127 6.52 7.28 8.28
N LEU A 128 7.82 6.98 8.19
CA LEU A 128 8.67 6.83 9.36
C LEU A 128 9.40 8.11 9.77
N TYR A 129 9.59 9.06 8.84
CA TYR A 129 10.46 10.23 9.08
C TYR A 129 9.82 11.57 8.72
N CYS A 130 8.76 11.64 7.91
CA CYS A 130 8.15 12.92 7.51
C CYS A 130 6.88 13.28 8.28
N GLY A 131 5.95 12.33 8.43
CA GLY A 131 4.60 12.59 8.96
C GLY A 131 3.61 13.02 7.87
#